data_AF-A0A1I2HX09-F1
#
_entry.id   AF-A0A1I2HX09-F1
#
_cell.length_a   1.000
_cell.length_b   1.000
_cell.length_c   1.000
_cell.angle_alpha   90.00
_cell.angle_beta   90.00
_cell.angle_gamma   90.00
#
_symmetry.space_group_name_H-M   'P 1'
#
loop_
_entity.id
_entity.type
_entity.pdbx_description
1 polymer ?
#
loop_
_entity_poly.entity_id
_entity_poly.type
_entity_poly.pdbx_seq_one_letter_code
_entity_poly.pdbx_strand_id
1 'polypeptide(L)'
;MESWQHIKDTVYFEDGSLREIYVYNTNQTDWLKWVAFVNRTYKVLFYNGSTDRYEDKINPDVIISFWQTIPDWHCDATIYLRDVLVKTYFFSPEEIENDIDPKEVKSLDDHQAIVSYLYAVADTLQKPIYFTEEWSRDRLVWSVIKP
;
A
#
# COMPACT_ATOMS: atom_id res chain seq x y z
N MET A 1 17.45 10.01 -17.42
CA MET A 1 16.98 10.14 -16.03
C MET A 1 15.98 11.27 -16.07
N GLU A 2 14.71 11.00 -15.77
CA GLU A 2 13.71 12.07 -15.73
C GLU A 2 14.04 13.04 -14.60
N SER A 3 13.72 14.33 -14.78
CA SER A 3 13.93 15.31 -13.73
C SER A 3 12.91 15.08 -12.61
N TRP A 4 13.32 15.36 -11.36
CA TRP A 4 12.39 15.30 -10.21
C TRP A 4 11.12 16.12 -10.48
N GLN A 5 11.25 17.30 -11.06
CA GLN A 5 10.10 18.14 -11.40
C GLN A 5 9.13 17.44 -12.36
N HIS A 6 9.65 16.73 -13.38
CA HIS A 6 8.79 15.98 -14.30
C HIS A 6 8.03 14.86 -13.57
N ILE A 7 8.73 14.06 -12.74
CA ILE A 7 8.10 12.99 -11.95
C ILE A 7 7.03 13.56 -11.01
N LYS A 8 7.33 14.68 -10.35
CA LYS A 8 6.36 15.35 -9.49
C LYS A 8 5.11 15.78 -10.28
N ASP A 9 5.30 16.39 -11.44
CA ASP A 9 4.19 16.93 -12.24
C ASP A 9 3.38 15.87 -12.98
N THR A 10 3.92 14.66 -13.19
CA THR A 10 3.23 13.59 -13.96
C THR A 10 2.75 12.42 -13.10
N VAL A 11 3.48 12.06 -12.03
CA VAL A 11 3.17 10.90 -11.18
C VAL A 11 2.53 11.35 -9.87
N TYR A 12 3.07 12.39 -9.24
CA TYR A 12 2.66 12.88 -7.92
C TYR A 12 2.03 14.27 -7.98
N PHE A 13 1.29 14.55 -9.04
CA PHE A 13 0.65 15.85 -9.20
C PHE A 13 -0.41 16.05 -8.11
N GLU A 14 -0.45 17.25 -7.55
CA GLU A 14 -1.31 17.58 -6.40
C GLU A 14 -2.68 18.10 -6.90
N ASP A 15 -3.59 17.18 -7.24
CA ASP A 15 -4.97 17.50 -7.69
C ASP A 15 -6.02 17.35 -6.58
N GLY A 16 -5.58 16.99 -5.37
CA GLY A 16 -6.44 16.73 -4.21
C GLY A 16 -6.79 15.26 -4.01
N SER A 17 -6.42 14.38 -4.94
CA SER A 17 -6.59 12.93 -4.82
C SER A 17 -5.33 12.24 -4.28
N LEU A 18 -5.51 11.02 -3.77
CA LEU A 18 -4.42 10.11 -3.40
C LEU A 18 -3.86 9.39 -4.64
N ARG A 19 -2.76 8.67 -4.44
CA ARG A 19 -2.25 7.68 -5.40
C ARG A 19 -2.45 6.31 -4.81
N GLU A 20 -3.17 5.48 -5.54
CA GLU A 20 -3.55 4.14 -5.11
C GLU A 20 -2.58 3.11 -5.70
N ILE A 21 -2.20 2.14 -4.89
CA ILE A 21 -1.42 0.97 -5.26
C ILE A 21 -2.35 -0.24 -5.12
N TYR A 22 -2.62 -0.92 -6.23
CA TYR A 22 -3.44 -2.12 -6.24
C TYR A 22 -2.64 -3.38 -6.56
N VAL A 23 -2.96 -4.45 -5.84
CA VAL A 23 -2.74 -5.83 -6.24
C VAL A 23 -4.10 -6.50 -6.36
N TYR A 24 -4.51 -6.84 -7.58
CA TYR A 24 -5.80 -7.50 -7.81
C TYR A 24 -5.71 -9.02 -7.68
N ASN A 25 -6.89 -9.65 -7.52
CA ASN A 25 -7.06 -11.10 -7.43
C ASN A 25 -6.21 -11.69 -6.29
N THR A 26 -6.17 -11.03 -5.15
CA THR A 26 -5.49 -11.54 -3.96
C THR A 26 -6.40 -12.48 -3.18
N ASN A 27 -5.82 -13.12 -2.18
CA ASN A 27 -6.55 -13.88 -1.19
C ASN A 27 -5.80 -13.78 0.15
N GLN A 28 -6.30 -14.46 1.18
CA GLN A 28 -5.68 -14.47 2.51
C GLN A 28 -4.20 -14.89 2.49
N THR A 29 -3.80 -15.84 1.64
CA THR A 29 -2.39 -16.27 1.54
C THR A 29 -1.50 -15.14 1.00
N ASP A 30 -1.99 -14.36 0.05
CA ASP A 30 -1.26 -13.21 -0.50
C ASP A 30 -1.09 -12.12 0.57
N TRP A 31 -2.15 -11.83 1.32
CA TRP A 31 -2.10 -10.92 2.45
C TRP A 31 -1.13 -11.38 3.54
N LEU A 32 -1.10 -12.67 3.88
CA LEU A 32 -0.12 -13.22 4.84
C LEU A 32 1.32 -13.01 4.37
N LYS A 33 1.62 -13.22 3.08
CA LYS A 33 2.95 -12.96 2.51
C LYS A 33 3.28 -11.47 2.57
N TRP A 34 2.34 -10.61 2.19
CA TRP A 34 2.50 -9.16 2.25
C TRP A 34 2.76 -8.67 3.68
N VAL A 35 1.95 -9.08 4.65
CA VAL A 35 2.11 -8.75 6.08
C VAL A 35 3.47 -9.22 6.59
N ALA A 36 3.87 -10.46 6.28
CA ALA A 36 5.16 -10.98 6.71
C ALA A 36 6.35 -10.21 6.10
N PHE A 37 6.23 -9.79 4.84
CA PHE A 37 7.22 -8.92 4.19
C PHE A 37 7.28 -7.54 4.83
N VAL A 38 6.13 -6.89 5.00
CA VAL A 38 6.01 -5.53 5.54
C VAL A 38 6.52 -5.47 6.97
N ASN A 39 6.04 -6.35 7.86
CA ASN A 39 6.46 -6.42 9.27
C ASN A 39 7.95 -6.70 9.46
N ARG A 40 8.59 -7.36 8.48
CA ARG A 40 10.03 -7.64 8.51
C ARG A 40 10.87 -6.46 8.03
N THR A 41 10.34 -5.67 7.10
CA THR A 41 11.14 -4.75 6.28
C THR A 41 10.95 -3.30 6.69
N TYR A 42 9.74 -2.93 7.14
CA TYR A 42 9.37 -1.54 7.40
C TYR A 42 8.92 -1.35 8.84
N LYS A 43 9.06 -0.11 9.31
CA LYS A 43 8.31 0.35 10.48
C LYS A 43 6.84 0.42 10.10
N VAL A 44 5.98 -0.02 11.01
CA VAL A 44 4.53 -0.01 10.84
C VAL A 44 3.86 0.60 12.07
N LEU A 45 2.72 1.24 11.84
CA LEU A 45 1.74 1.54 12.86
C LEU A 45 0.43 0.86 12.44
N PHE A 46 0.01 -0.15 13.18
CA PHE A 46 -1.20 -0.93 12.90
C PHE A 46 -2.27 -0.58 13.94
N TYR A 47 -3.47 -0.21 13.49
CA TYR A 47 -4.62 -0.08 14.36
C TYR A 47 -5.37 -1.41 14.43
N ASN A 48 -5.37 -2.02 15.62
CA ASN A 48 -6.09 -3.25 15.91
C ASN A 48 -7.50 -2.92 16.43
N GLY A 49 -8.48 -2.91 15.52
CA GLY A 49 -9.88 -2.64 15.85
C GLY A 49 -10.51 -3.61 16.86
N SER A 50 -10.00 -4.83 16.98
CA SER A 50 -10.51 -5.80 17.97
C SER A 50 -10.14 -5.45 19.42
N THR A 51 -9.07 -4.66 19.60
CA THR A 51 -8.59 -4.24 20.93
C THR A 51 -8.61 -2.72 21.15
N ASP A 52 -8.94 -1.96 20.10
CA ASP A 52 -8.93 -0.48 20.08
C ASP A 52 -7.55 0.08 20.47
N ARG A 53 -6.48 -0.44 19.84
CA ARG A 53 -5.08 -0.09 20.16
C ARG A 53 -4.20 -0.05 18.92
N TYR A 54 -3.14 0.75 19.03
CA TYR A 54 -2.05 0.74 18.06
C TYR A 54 -0.95 -0.25 18.45
N GLU A 55 -0.44 -0.95 17.43
CA GLU A 55 0.66 -1.91 17.51
C GLU A 55 1.75 -1.53 16.49
N ASP A 56 2.99 -1.97 16.74
CA ASP A 56 4.15 -1.68 15.87
C ASP A 56 4.33 -2.71 14.73
N LYS A 57 3.43 -3.70 14.66
CA LYS A 57 3.36 -4.74 13.64
C LYS A 57 1.91 -5.05 13.33
N ILE A 58 1.68 -5.44 12.08
CA ILE A 58 0.38 -5.90 11.61
C ILE A 58 0.12 -7.30 12.16
N ASN A 59 -1.02 -7.49 12.81
CA ASN A 59 -1.44 -8.81 13.30
C ASN A 59 -2.33 -9.50 12.24
N PRO A 60 -1.82 -10.53 11.53
CA PRO A 60 -2.58 -11.20 10.47
C PRO A 60 -3.81 -11.94 10.99
N ASP A 61 -3.79 -12.45 12.23
CA ASP A 61 -4.92 -13.20 12.79
C ASP A 61 -6.13 -12.28 13.02
N VAL A 62 -5.87 -11.03 13.42
CA VAL A 62 -6.92 -10.00 13.58
C VAL A 62 -7.56 -9.67 12.23
N ILE A 63 -6.75 -9.53 11.18
CA ILE A 63 -7.24 -9.24 9.83
C ILE A 63 -8.08 -10.40 9.28
N ILE A 64 -7.61 -11.64 9.45
CA ILE A 64 -8.37 -12.82 9.03
C ILE A 64 -9.68 -12.91 9.81
N SER A 65 -9.66 -12.65 11.11
CA SER A 65 -10.86 -12.62 11.94
C SER A 65 -11.84 -11.52 11.51
N PHE A 66 -11.34 -10.34 11.13
CA PHE A 66 -12.15 -9.23 10.59
C PHE A 66 -12.95 -9.68 9.37
N TRP A 67 -12.29 -10.27 8.36
CA TRP A 67 -12.96 -10.72 7.14
C TRP A 67 -13.97 -11.85 7.35
N GLN A 68 -13.76 -12.70 8.36
CA GLN A 68 -14.68 -13.81 8.64
C GLN A 68 -15.93 -13.39 9.40
N THR A 69 -15.84 -12.33 10.22
CA THR A 69 -16.90 -11.97 11.16
C THR A 69 -17.68 -10.73 10.77
N ILE A 70 -17.16 -9.92 9.83
CA ILE A 70 -17.71 -8.63 9.39
C ILE A 70 -18.23 -7.81 10.59
N PRO A 71 -17.33 -7.47 11.53
CA PRO A 71 -17.69 -6.81 12.76
C PRO A 71 -17.84 -5.29 12.59
N ASP A 72 -18.40 -4.60 13.59
CA ASP A 72 -18.56 -3.13 13.61
C ASP A 72 -17.25 -2.35 13.91
N TRP A 73 -16.07 -2.97 13.74
CA TRP A 73 -14.76 -2.34 13.93
C TRP A 73 -13.91 -2.50 12.66
N HIS A 74 -12.93 -1.64 12.44
CA HIS A 74 -12.03 -1.71 11.29
C HIS A 74 -10.58 -1.88 11.73
N CYS A 75 -9.73 -2.28 10.80
CA CYS A 75 -8.29 -2.27 10.96
C CYS A 75 -7.66 -1.50 9.81
N ASP A 76 -6.59 -0.78 10.11
CA ASP A 76 -5.74 -0.09 9.14
C ASP A 76 -4.28 -0.19 9.55
N ALA A 77 -3.37 -0.02 8.58
CA ALA A 77 -1.96 0.10 8.86
C ALA A 77 -1.33 1.25 8.07
N THR A 78 -0.36 1.90 8.70
CA THR A 78 0.53 2.89 8.09
C THR A 78 1.94 2.33 8.03
N ILE A 79 2.50 2.22 6.82
CA ILE A 79 3.86 1.78 6.54
C ILE A 79 4.71 3.02 6.28
N TYR A 80 5.87 3.10 6.92
CA TYR A 80 6.75 4.26 6.80
C TYR A 80 7.83 4.00 5.73
N LEU A 81 7.71 4.66 4.58
CA LEU A 81 8.73 4.72 3.53
C LEU A 81 9.47 6.06 3.62
N ARG A 82 10.47 6.14 4.50
CA ARG A 82 11.11 7.42 4.88
C ARG A 82 10.05 8.38 5.44
N ASP A 83 9.84 9.52 4.78
CA ASP A 83 8.85 10.53 5.14
C ASP A 83 7.51 10.37 4.40
N VAL A 84 7.38 9.34 3.54
CA VAL A 84 6.12 8.99 2.85
C VAL A 84 5.40 7.91 3.63
N LEU A 85 4.10 8.12 3.85
CA LEU A 85 3.20 7.18 4.49
C LEU A 85 2.45 6.40 3.43
N VAL A 86 2.57 5.07 3.50
CA VAL A 86 1.76 4.15 2.69
C VAL A 86 0.68 3.58 3.60
N LYS A 87 -0.57 3.95 3.37
CA LYS A 87 -1.71 3.51 4.19
C LYS A 87 -2.38 2.31 3.58
N THR A 88 -2.97 1.45 4.39
CA THR A 88 -3.84 0.36 3.93
C THR A 88 -5.01 0.18 4.87
N TYR A 89 -6.16 -0.15 4.31
CA TYR A 89 -7.36 -0.50 5.04
C TYR A 89 -7.75 -1.93 4.68
N PHE A 90 -7.95 -2.78 5.68
CA PHE A 90 -8.11 -4.22 5.45
C PHE A 90 -9.55 -4.60 5.12
N PHE A 91 -10.19 -3.98 4.12
CA PHE A 91 -11.62 -4.19 3.84
C PHE A 91 -11.96 -5.58 3.30
N SER A 92 -11.08 -6.17 2.49
CA SER A 92 -11.35 -7.41 1.76
C SER A 92 -10.05 -8.20 1.50
N PRO A 93 -10.12 -9.54 1.43
CA PRO A 93 -8.98 -10.36 1.01
C PRO A 93 -8.75 -10.37 -0.52
N GLU A 94 -9.71 -9.91 -1.33
CA GLU A 94 -9.72 -10.02 -2.79
C GLU A 94 -8.83 -8.99 -3.51
N GLU A 95 -8.48 -7.90 -2.83
CA GLU A 95 -7.50 -6.91 -3.30
C GLU A 95 -6.61 -6.42 -2.15
N ILE A 96 -5.37 -6.07 -2.47
CA ILE A 96 -4.53 -5.23 -1.59
C ILE A 96 -4.55 -3.83 -2.19
N GLU A 97 -4.98 -2.87 -1.39
CA GLU A 97 -4.98 -1.46 -1.73
C GLU A 97 -4.10 -0.69 -0.75
N ASN A 98 -3.19 0.12 -1.27
CA ASN A 98 -2.44 1.07 -0.47
C ASN A 98 -2.50 2.49 -1.02
N ASP A 99 -2.63 3.47 -0.13
CA ASP A 99 -2.70 4.89 -0.49
C ASP A 99 -1.42 5.63 -0.17
N ILE A 100 -1.09 6.59 -1.02
CA ILE A 100 -0.03 7.59 -0.83
C ILE A 100 -0.61 8.98 -1.05
N ASP A 101 -0.29 9.93 -0.16
CA ASP A 101 -0.56 11.35 -0.41
C ASP A 101 0.58 11.94 -1.28
N PRO A 102 0.30 12.45 -2.50
CA PRO A 102 1.30 13.09 -3.35
C PRO A 102 2.12 14.19 -2.67
N LYS A 103 1.53 14.90 -1.68
CA LYS A 103 2.19 15.99 -0.95
C LYS A 103 3.33 15.52 -0.06
N GLU A 104 3.34 14.23 0.30
CA GLU A 104 4.40 13.63 1.10
C GLU A 104 5.64 13.32 0.25
N VAL A 105 5.48 13.16 -1.06
CA VAL A 105 6.59 12.84 -1.99
C VAL A 105 7.32 14.11 -2.39
N LYS A 106 8.49 14.36 -1.78
CA LYS A 106 9.19 15.65 -1.88
C LYS A 106 10.50 15.57 -2.64
N SER A 107 10.97 14.37 -2.95
CA SER A 107 12.26 14.17 -3.57
C SER A 107 12.32 12.92 -4.46
N LEU A 108 13.39 12.85 -5.27
CA LEU A 108 13.70 11.66 -6.06
C LEU A 108 13.96 10.43 -5.16
N ASP A 109 14.50 10.61 -3.95
CA ASP A 109 14.72 9.51 -3.01
C ASP A 109 13.39 8.93 -2.51
N ASP A 110 12.38 9.78 -2.30
CA ASP A 110 11.04 9.33 -1.88
C ASP A 110 10.37 8.54 -3.01
N HIS A 111 10.46 9.04 -4.24
CA HIS A 111 10.03 8.30 -5.42
C HIS A 111 10.75 6.95 -5.52
N GLN A 112 12.07 6.91 -5.36
CA GLN A 112 12.83 5.65 -5.39
C GLN A 112 12.43 4.68 -4.29
N ALA A 113 12.11 5.17 -3.09
CA ALA A 113 11.61 4.35 -1.99
C ALA A 113 10.25 3.72 -2.32
N ILE A 114 9.33 4.49 -2.91
CA ILE A 114 8.03 3.99 -3.40
C ILE A 114 8.27 2.94 -4.48
N VAL A 115 9.07 3.24 -5.50
CA VAL A 115 9.37 2.29 -6.60
C VAL A 115 9.97 0.99 -6.07
N SER A 116 10.90 1.08 -5.12
CA SER A 116 11.50 -0.11 -4.49
C SER A 116 10.47 -0.93 -3.72
N TYR A 117 9.55 -0.27 -3.01
CA TYR A 117 8.42 -0.93 -2.35
C TYR A 117 7.53 -1.66 -3.36
N LEU A 118 7.13 -1.01 -4.47
CA LEU A 118 6.30 -1.62 -5.51
C LEU A 118 6.96 -2.88 -6.10
N TYR A 119 8.25 -2.81 -6.44
CA TYR A 119 8.98 -3.98 -6.95
C TYR A 119 9.09 -5.11 -5.91
N ALA A 120 9.33 -4.77 -4.65
CA ALA A 120 9.42 -5.77 -3.58
C ALA A 120 8.07 -6.43 -3.28
N VAL A 121 6.96 -5.70 -3.34
CA VAL A 121 5.61 -6.27 -3.24
C VAL A 121 5.31 -7.15 -4.45
N ALA A 122 5.60 -6.68 -5.67
CA ALA A 122 5.44 -7.48 -6.90
C ALA A 122 6.21 -8.81 -6.81
N ASP A 123 7.45 -8.77 -6.31
CA ASP A 123 8.27 -9.95 -6.11
C ASP A 123 7.77 -10.85 -4.98
N THR A 124 7.31 -10.27 -3.86
CA THR A 124 6.78 -11.04 -2.73
C THR A 124 5.52 -11.81 -3.12
N LEU A 125 4.64 -11.18 -3.90
CA LEU A 125 3.35 -11.74 -4.25
C LEU A 125 3.36 -12.49 -5.58
N GLN A 126 4.39 -12.28 -6.42
CA GLN A 126 4.45 -12.77 -7.80
C GLN A 126 3.19 -12.37 -8.59
N LYS A 127 2.76 -11.11 -8.40
CA LYS A 127 1.57 -10.52 -9.02
C LYS A 127 1.90 -9.13 -9.58
N PRO A 128 1.18 -8.69 -10.63
CA PRO A 128 1.30 -7.33 -11.11
C PRO A 128 0.87 -6.31 -10.05
N ILE A 129 1.54 -5.17 -10.05
CA ILE A 129 1.18 -4.01 -9.22
C ILE A 129 0.70 -2.90 -10.14
N TYR A 130 -0.37 -2.23 -9.75
CA TYR A 130 -0.97 -1.12 -10.47
C TYR A 130 -0.87 0.13 -9.60
N PHE A 131 -0.32 1.21 -10.15
CA PHE A 131 -0.27 2.53 -9.55
C PHE A 131 -1.22 3.44 -10.32
N THR A 132 -2.23 4.00 -9.65
CA THR A 132 -3.33 4.73 -10.28
C THR A 132 -3.61 6.06 -9.57
N GLU A 133 -4.31 6.98 -10.25
CA GLU A 133 -4.97 8.09 -9.56
C GLU A 133 -6.16 7.52 -8.76
N GLU A 134 -6.52 8.13 -7.64
CA GLU A 134 -7.64 7.70 -6.79
C GLU A 134 -8.94 7.53 -7.61
N TRP A 135 -9.69 6.46 -7.35
CA TRP A 135 -10.97 6.15 -8.01
C TRP A 135 -10.91 5.97 -9.54
N SER A 136 -9.72 6.01 -10.13
CA SER A 136 -9.51 5.90 -11.57
C SER A 136 -8.94 4.52 -11.92
N ARG A 137 -9.72 3.47 -11.67
CA ARG A 137 -9.36 2.10 -12.08
C ARG A 137 -8.96 2.00 -13.56
N ASP A 138 -9.40 2.96 -14.38
CA ASP A 138 -9.11 3.09 -15.82
C ASP A 138 -7.96 4.06 -16.20
N ARG A 139 -7.33 4.78 -15.26
CA ARG A 139 -6.14 5.63 -15.52
C ARG A 139 -4.92 5.07 -14.82
N LEU A 140 -4.32 4.09 -15.48
CA LEU A 140 -3.03 3.54 -15.11
C LEU A 140 -1.94 4.62 -15.19
N VAL A 141 -1.33 4.96 -14.06
CA VAL A 141 -0.13 5.82 -14.01
C VAL A 141 1.11 4.96 -14.27
N TRP A 142 1.20 3.77 -13.66
CA TRP A 142 2.29 2.81 -13.88
C TRP A 142 1.88 1.39 -13.46
N SER A 143 2.32 0.36 -14.18
CA SER A 143 2.30 -1.02 -13.70
C SER A 143 3.68 -1.68 -13.64
N VAL A 144 3.87 -2.53 -12.63
CA VAL A 144 4.97 -3.50 -12.60
C VAL A 144 4.40 -4.84 -13.05
N ILE A 145 4.70 -5.24 -14.28
CA ILE A 145 4.26 -6.52 -14.86
C ILE A 145 5.44 -7.48 -14.83
N LYS A 146 5.27 -8.63 -14.16
CA LYS A 146 6.18 -9.76 -14.34
C LYS A 146 5.62 -10.72 -15.39
N PRO A 147 6.46 -11.24 -16.31
CA PRO A 147 6.06 -12.23 -17.31
C PRO A 147 5.69 -13.58 -16.68
#